data_AF-A0A5C8WTC7-F1
#
_entry.id   AF-A0A5C8WTC7-F1
#
_cell.length_a   1.000
_cell.length_b   1.000
_cell.length_c   1.000
_cell.angle_alpha   90.00
_cell.angle_beta   90.00
_cell.angle_gamma   90.00
#
_symmetry.space_group_name_H-M   'P 1'
#
loop_
_entity.id
_entity.type
_entity.pdbx_description
1 polymer ?
#
loop_
_entity_poly.entity_id
_entity_poly.type
_entity_poly.pdbx_seq_one_letter_code
_entity_poly.pdbx_strand_id
1 'polypeptide(L)'
;MDGVLVERTVIEALIVERDEALGLAKELAERTGTSVEDAVVSALRETLPAEGLSPQPPRVPSLEDLTPERRRRYESLRGFVREIADRRSQGAGGDLGPSRSVR
;
A
#
# COMPACT_ATOMS: atom_id res chain seq x y z
N MET A 1 -20.50 -5.38 -43.05
CA MET A 1 -19.60 -5.97 -42.05
C MET A 1 -19.89 -5.31 -40.72
N ASP A 2 -20.79 -5.97 -40.02
CA ASP A 2 -21.13 -5.99 -38.60
C ASP A 2 -20.51 -4.91 -37.71
N GLY A 3 -21.31 -3.88 -37.44
CA GLY A 3 -21.14 -3.02 -36.28
C GLY A 3 -21.53 -3.81 -35.03
N VAL A 4 -20.54 -4.24 -34.25
CA VAL A 4 -20.76 -4.85 -32.95
C VAL A 4 -21.37 -3.80 -32.03
N LEU A 5 -22.68 -3.89 -31.82
CA LEU A 5 -23.38 -3.18 -30.76
C LEU A 5 -22.83 -3.72 -29.44
N VAL A 6 -21.87 -2.99 -28.85
CA VAL A 6 -21.46 -3.22 -27.47
C VAL A 6 -22.67 -2.87 -26.61
N GLU A 7 -23.42 -3.90 -26.24
CA GLU A 7 -24.51 -3.80 -25.28
C GLU A 7 -23.92 -3.14 -24.02
N ARG A 8 -24.30 -1.88 -23.78
CA ARG A 8 -23.96 -1.20 -22.53
C ARG A 8 -24.73 -1.90 -21.42
N THR A 9 -24.13 -2.90 -20.80
CA THR A 9 -24.58 -3.41 -19.52
C THR A 9 -24.59 -2.25 -18.54
N VAL A 10 -25.78 -1.81 -18.14
CA VAL A 10 -25.96 -0.89 -17.03
C VAL A 10 -25.50 -1.67 -15.80
N ILE A 11 -24.30 -1.39 -15.32
CA ILE A 11 -23.84 -1.92 -14.04
C ILE A 11 -24.59 -1.12 -12.98
N GLU A 12 -25.74 -1.63 -12.55
CA GLU A 12 -26.38 -1.16 -11.32
C GLU A 12 -25.33 -1.34 -10.21
N ALA A 13 -24.87 -0.24 -9.63
CA ALA A 13 -23.86 -0.28 -8.59
C ALA A 13 -24.43 -1.03 -7.38
N LEU A 14 -23.93 -2.24 -7.14
CA LEU A 14 -24.26 -3.00 -5.94
C LEU A 14 -23.59 -2.30 -4.75
N ILE A 15 -24.38 -1.62 -3.92
CA ILE A 15 -23.90 -1.05 -2.66
C ILE A 15 -23.95 -2.17 -1.63
N VAL A 16 -22.79 -2.59 -1.15
CA VAL A 16 -22.67 -3.61 -0.11
C VAL A 16 -22.33 -2.93 1.21
N GLU A 17 -23.10 -3.20 2.26
CA GLU A 17 -22.81 -2.68 3.59
C GLU A 17 -21.65 -3.44 4.26
N ARG A 18 -21.02 -2.84 5.27
CA ARG A 18 -19.76 -3.34 5.85
C ARG A 18 -19.84 -4.78 6.36
N ASP A 19 -20.98 -5.17 6.94
CA ASP A 19 -21.17 -6.50 7.51
C ASP A 19 -21.47 -7.55 6.43
N GLU A 20 -22.17 -7.15 5.36
CA GLU A 20 -22.45 -7.99 4.19
C GLU A 20 -21.16 -8.26 3.39
N ALA A 21 -20.31 -7.24 3.24
CA ALA A 21 -19.02 -7.38 2.57
C ALA A 21 -18.12 -8.40 3.27
N LEU A 22 -18.13 -8.42 4.60
CA LEU A 22 -17.39 -9.40 5.39
C LEU A 22 -17.98 -10.81 5.23
N GLY A 23 -19.32 -10.93 5.18
CA GLY A 23 -20.00 -12.20 4.94
C GLY A 23 -19.62 -12.82 3.59
N LEU A 24 -19.69 -12.02 2.52
CA LEU A 24 -19.30 -12.44 1.18
C LEU A 24 -17.82 -12.82 1.09
N ALA A 25 -16.94 -12.06 1.74
CA ALA A 25 -15.51 -12.36 1.76
C ALA A 25 -15.21 -13.71 2.45
N LYS A 26 -15.94 -14.05 3.52
CA LYS A 26 -15.83 -15.35 4.20
C LYS A 26 -16.34 -16.50 3.34
N GLU A 27 -17.53 -16.35 2.76
CA GLU A 27 -18.10 -17.36 1.86
C GLU A 27 -17.18 -17.64 0.66
N LEU A 28 -16.60 -16.58 0.09
CA LEU A 28 -15.64 -16.69 -0.99
C LEU A 28 -14.41 -17.50 -0.56
N ALA A 29 -13.87 -17.22 0.62
CA ALA A 29 -12.69 -17.90 1.18
C ALA A 29 -12.95 -19.38 1.47
N GLU A 30 -14.14 -19.71 2.01
CA GLU A 30 -14.55 -21.09 2.24
C GLU A 30 -14.67 -21.86 0.92
N ARG A 31 -15.24 -21.22 -0.11
CA ARG A 31 -15.39 -21.82 -1.44
C ARG A 31 -14.05 -22.05 -2.15
N THR A 32 -13.09 -21.16 -1.95
CA THR A 32 -11.75 -21.28 -2.56
C THR A 32 -10.78 -22.09 -1.70
N GLY A 33 -11.11 -22.37 -0.44
CA GLY A 33 -10.22 -23.03 0.51
C GLY A 33 -8.99 -22.20 0.87
N THR A 34 -9.08 -20.87 0.78
CA THR A 34 -7.97 -19.94 1.03
C THR A 34 -8.27 -19.02 2.21
N SER A 35 -7.32 -18.14 2.57
CA SER A 35 -7.62 -17.06 3.51
C SER A 35 -8.62 -16.07 2.89
N VAL A 36 -9.33 -15.33 3.76
CA VAL A 36 -10.24 -14.25 3.36
C VAL A 36 -9.50 -13.19 2.54
N GLU A 37 -8.27 -12.86 2.95
CA GLU A 37 -7.43 -11.88 2.29
C GLU A 37 -7.05 -12.33 0.87
N ASP A 38 -6.60 -13.58 0.72
CA ASP A 38 -6.21 -14.13 -0.59
C ASP A 38 -7.41 -14.26 -1.54
N ALA A 39 -8.57 -14.64 -1.01
CA ALA A 39 -9.81 -14.76 -1.77
C ALA A 39 -10.26 -13.41 -2.33
N VAL A 40 -10.25 -12.37 -1.48
CA VAL A 40 -10.62 -10.99 -1.88
C VAL A 40 -9.63 -10.44 -2.89
N VAL A 41 -8.32 -10.59 -2.65
CA VAL A 41 -7.29 -10.09 -3.58
C VAL A 41 -7.39 -10.77 -4.94
N SER A 42 -7.65 -12.08 -4.97
CA SER A 42 -7.79 -12.84 -6.21
C SER A 42 -9.03 -12.39 -7.00
N ALA A 43 -10.18 -12.26 -6.34
CA ALA A 43 -11.41 -11.77 -6.96
C ALA A 43 -11.28 -10.32 -7.48
N LEU A 44 -10.59 -9.45 -6.75
CA LEU A 44 -10.31 -8.09 -7.20
C LEU A 44 -9.38 -8.08 -8.43
N ARG A 45 -8.38 -8.95 -8.48
CA ARG A 45 -7.49 -9.06 -9.66
C ARG A 45 -8.22 -9.56 -10.90
N GLU A 46 -9.20 -10.42 -10.74
CA GLU A 46 -10.02 -10.93 -11.85
C GLU A 46 -11.03 -9.91 -12.37
N THR A 47 -11.51 -9.01 -11.51
CA THR A 47 -12.56 -8.03 -11.83
C THR A 47 -12.02 -6.66 -12.19
N LEU A 48 -10.80 -6.32 -11.77
CA LEU A 48 -10.14 -5.11 -12.19
C LEU A 48 -9.77 -5.22 -13.67
N PRO A 49 -10.20 -4.28 -14.54
CA PRO A 49 -9.76 -4.27 -15.92
C PRO A 49 -8.23 -4.17 -15.96
N ALA A 50 -7.60 -4.99 -16.80
CA ALA A 50 -6.16 -4.94 -17.04
C ALA A 50 -5.67 -3.55 -17.52
N GLU A 51 -6.59 -2.66 -17.90
CA GLU A 51 -6.37 -1.25 -18.16
C GLU A 51 -6.19 -0.46 -16.86
N GLY A 52 -5.01 -0.59 -16.25
CA GLY A 52 -4.61 0.26 -15.12
C GLY A 52 -3.39 -0.25 -14.35
N LEU A 53 -3.13 -1.56 -14.43
CA LEU A 53 -1.90 -2.15 -13.94
C LEU A 53 -1.05 -2.55 -15.14
N SER A 54 -0.26 -1.60 -15.63
CA SER A 54 0.86 -1.95 -16.51
C SER A 54 1.67 -3.06 -15.81
N PRO A 55 2.09 -4.13 -16.51
CA PRO A 55 2.97 -5.16 -15.94
C PRO A 55 4.35 -4.61 -15.52
N GLN A 56 4.59 -3.30 -15.66
CA GLN A 56 5.74 -2.62 -15.09
C GLN A 56 5.55 -2.42 -13.58
N PRO A 57 6.56 -2.74 -12.75
CA PRO A 57 6.56 -2.31 -11.36
C PRO A 57 6.32 -0.78 -11.30
N PRO A 58 5.61 -0.28 -10.28
CA PRO A 58 5.32 1.14 -10.16
C PRO A 58 6.64 1.91 -10.31
N ARG A 59 6.75 2.71 -11.38
CA ARG A 59 7.94 3.53 -11.61
C ARG A 59 8.05 4.48 -10.44
N VAL A 60 9.01 4.22 -9.54
CA VAL A 60 9.36 5.16 -8.49
C VAL A 60 9.89 6.40 -9.19
N PRO A 61 9.24 7.57 -9.07
CA PRO A 61 9.72 8.79 -9.69
C PRO A 61 11.15 9.05 -9.21
N SER A 62 12.06 9.25 -10.15
CA SER A 62 13.43 9.63 -9.84
C SER A 62 13.45 11.08 -9.34
N LEU A 63 14.55 11.49 -8.69
CA LEU A 63 14.73 12.89 -8.27
C LEU A 63 14.71 13.87 -9.45
N GLU A 64 15.02 13.38 -10.66
CA GLU A 64 15.05 14.12 -11.92
C GLU A 64 13.64 14.37 -12.46
N ASP A 65 12.66 13.56 -12.04
CA ASP A 65 11.24 13.70 -12.42
C ASP A 65 10.50 14.73 -11.53
N LEU A 66 11.16 15.30 -10.51
CA LEU A 66 10.57 16.28 -9.62
C LEU A 66 10.65 17.69 -10.17
N THR A 67 9.58 18.47 -9.99
CA THR A 67 9.65 19.92 -10.19
C THR A 67 10.69 20.54 -9.23
N PRO A 68 11.28 21.69 -9.58
CA PRO A 68 12.26 22.36 -8.73
C PRO A 68 11.78 22.59 -7.29
N GLU A 69 10.51 22.94 -7.11
CA GLU A 69 9.88 23.15 -5.80
C GLU A 69 9.77 21.85 -5.01
N ARG A 70 9.38 20.75 -5.67
CA ARG A 70 9.25 19.43 -5.04
C ARG A 70 10.60 18.87 -4.64
N ARG A 71 11.63 19.06 -5.48
CA ARG A 71 13.01 18.67 -5.17
C ARG A 71 13.54 19.40 -3.94
N ARG A 72 13.35 20.72 -3.85
CA ARG A 72 13.76 21.50 -2.66
C ARG A 72 13.07 21.02 -1.38
N ARG A 73 11.77 20.71 -1.45
CA ARG A 73 11.03 20.16 -0.29
C ARG A 73 11.57 18.79 0.11
N TYR A 74 11.85 17.92 -0.85
CA TYR A 74 12.43 16.60 -0.61
C TYR A 74 13.82 16.71 0.05
N GLU A 75 14.71 17.55 -0.47
CA GLU A 75 16.05 17.77 0.11
C GLU A 75 15.98 18.32 1.54
N SER A 76 15.04 19.23 1.81
CA SER A 76 14.81 19.78 3.15
C SER A 76 14.33 18.70 4.13
N LEU A 77 13.39 17.85 3.71
CA LEU A 77 12.89 16.74 4.52
C LEU A 77 14.00 15.72 4.82
N ARG A 78 14.83 15.41 3.83
CA ARG A 78 15.98 14.52 3.99
C ARG A 78 16.99 15.07 4.99
N GLY A 79 17.25 16.39 4.95
CA GLY A 79 18.09 17.07 5.93
C GLY A 79 17.54 16.94 7.35
N PHE A 80 16.24 17.18 7.53
CA PHE A 80 15.57 17.05 8.83
C PHE A 80 15.63 15.62 9.40
N VAL A 81 15.36 14.61 8.57
CA VAL A 81 15.44 13.20 9.00
C VAL A 81 16.87 12.84 9.42
N ARG A 82 17.88 13.33 8.70
CA ARG A 82 19.29 13.11 9.05
C ARG A 82 19.63 13.75 10.39
N GLU A 83 19.18 14.98 10.63
CA GLU A 83 19.40 15.66 11.91
C GLU A 83 18.79 14.88 13.09
N ILE A 84 17.57 14.34 12.93
CA ILE A 84 16.95 13.48 13.94
C ILE A 84 17.78 12.21 14.18
N ALA A 85 18.25 11.57 13.11
CA ALA A 85 19.05 10.35 13.22
C ALA A 85 20.38 10.61 13.94
N ASP A 86 21.05 11.72 13.63
CA ASP A 86 22.32 12.12 14.25
C ASP A 86 22.14 12.50 15.74
N ARG A 87 21.01 13.10 16.11
CA ARG A 87 20.67 13.34 17.53
C ARG A 87 20.39 12.04 18.29
N ARG A 88 19.73 11.07 17.65
CA ARG A 88 19.43 9.76 18.25
C ARG A 88 20.70 8.94 18.52
N SER A 89 21.70 9.01 17.64
CA SER A 89 22.97 8.32 17.83
C SER A 89 23.84 8.98 18.92
N GLN A 90 23.72 10.29 19.13
CA GLN A 90 24.43 11.02 20.19
C GLN A 90 23.79 10.87 21.59
N GLY A 91 22.54 10.42 21.69
CA GLY A 91 21.86 10.12 22.96
C GLY A 91 22.09 8.71 23.51
N ALA A 92 22.75 7.81 22.78
CA ALA A 92 22.96 6.42 23.17
C ALA A 92 24.25 6.18 24.00
N GLY A 93 24.89 7.24 24.50
CA GLY A 93 26.18 7.19 25.21
C GLY A 93 26.14 7.62 26.68
N GLY A 94 24.97 7.70 27.31
CA GLY A 94 24.84 8.18 28.69
C GLY A 94 23.97 7.26 29.55
N ASP A 95 24.62 6.68 30.56
CA ASP A 95 24.02 6.15 31.80
C ASP A 95 23.56 4.67 31.81
N LEU A 96 24.54 3.78 31.94
CA LEU A 96 24.38 2.55 32.72
C LEU A 96 25.54 2.48 33.73
N GLY A 97 25.34 3.15 34.88
CA GLY A 97 26.21 3.04 36.05
C GLY A 97 26.29 1.60 36.61
N PRO A 98 27.31 1.29 37.41
CA PRO A 98 27.65 -0.08 37.77
C PRO A 98 26.67 -0.67 38.80
N SER A 99 25.82 -1.60 38.37
CA SER A 99 25.04 -2.44 39.29
C SER A 99 25.94 -3.51 39.91
N ARG A 100 26.50 -3.12 41.05
CA ARG A 100 27.07 -3.89 42.15
C ARG A 100 26.54 -5.35 42.24
N SER A 101 27.40 -6.32 41.95
CA SER A 101 27.19 -7.73 42.30
C SER A 101 27.12 -7.87 43.82
N VAL A 102 26.01 -8.37 44.35
CA VAL A 102 25.91 -8.85 45.72
C VAL A 102 25.94 -10.38 45.68
N ARG A 103 26.81 -10.90 46.53
CA ARG A 103 27.25 -12.29 46.69
C ARG A 103 26.21 -13.15 47.38
#